data_AF-A0A3D6A4K3-F1
#
_entry.id   AF-A0A3D6A4K3-F1
#
_cell.length_a   1.000
_cell.length_b   1.000
_cell.length_c   1.000
_cell.angle_alpha   90.00
_cell.angle_beta   90.00
_cell.angle_gamma   90.00
#
_symmetry.space_group_name_H-M   'P 1'
#
loop_
_entity.id
_entity.type
_entity.pdbx_description
1 polymer ?
#
loop_
_entity_poly.entity_id
_entity_poly.type
_entity_poly.pdbx_seq_one_letter_code
_entity_poly.pdbx_strand_id
1 'polypeptide(L)' 'ADEGKDVCKSTLQKEFSLSQEPKVALFGVVSRLYNQKGLDLLLKIIPSLLQNSKSQFVILGSGDSHQERAFSEFAQRNP' A
#
# COMPACT_ATOMS: atom_id res chain seq x y z
N ALA A 1 -12.38 -16.16 -12.30
CA ALA A 1 -11.82 -15.49 -11.11
C ALA A 1 -11.11 -16.55 -10.30
N ASP A 2 -9.94 -16.24 -9.77
CA ASP A 2 -9.11 -17.20 -9.03
C ASP A 2 -9.60 -17.17 -7.58
N GLU A 3 -10.54 -18.06 -7.21
CA GLU A 3 -11.29 -18.01 -5.94
C GLU A 3 -10.37 -17.83 -4.71
N GLY A 4 -9.19 -18.45 -4.73
CA GLY A 4 -8.21 -18.32 -3.66
C GLY A 4 -7.65 -16.90 -3.51
N LYS A 5 -7.41 -16.18 -4.62
CA LYS A 5 -6.91 -14.80 -4.57
C LYS A 5 -7.95 -13.83 -4.04
N ASP A 6 -9.22 -14.06 -4.34
CA ASP A 6 -10.32 -13.22 -3.85
C ASP A 6 -10.46 -13.34 -2.32
N VAL A 7 -10.32 -14.55 -1.78
CA VAL A 7 -10.29 -14.79 -0.32
C VAL A 7 -9.07 -14.14 0.34
N CYS A 8 -7.87 -14.33 -0.22
CA CYS A 8 -6.65 -13.70 0.28
C CYS A 8 -6.74 -12.17 0.26
N LYS A 9 -7.29 -11.60 -0.80
CA LYS A 9 -7.47 -10.15 -0.95
C LYS A 9 -8.44 -9.60 0.10
N SER A 10 -9.60 -10.22 0.28
CA SER A 10 -10.59 -9.81 1.28
C SER A 10 -10.00 -9.88 2.69
N THR A 11 -9.24 -10.95 2.99
CA THR A 11 -8.57 -11.13 4.28
C THR A 11 -7.53 -10.04 4.53
N LEU A 12 -6.70 -9.74 3.54
CA LEU A 12 -5.68 -8.69 3.64
C LEU A 12 -6.31 -7.29 3.79
N GLN A 13 -7.38 -7.00 3.04
CA GLN A 13 -8.13 -5.75 3.20
C GLN A 13 -8.67 -5.62 4.62
N LYS A 14 -9.23 -6.70 5.18
CA LYS A 14 -9.72 -6.72 6.57
C LYS A 14 -8.60 -6.50 7.60
N GLU A 15 -7.46 -7.17 7.43
CA GLU A 15 -6.31 -7.06 8.34
C GLU A 15 -5.77 -5.62 8.43
N PHE A 16 -5.72 -4.92 7.30
CA PHE A 16 -5.27 -3.53 7.22
C PHE A 16 -6.41 -2.50 7.32
N SER A 17 -7.61 -2.93 7.73
CA SER A 17 -8.80 -2.06 7.88
C SER A 17 -9.21 -1.27 6.62
N LEU A 18 -8.87 -1.80 5.44
CA LEU A 18 -9.26 -1.25 4.15
C LEU A 18 -10.69 -1.67 3.80
N SER A 19 -11.33 -0.90 2.92
CA SER A 19 -12.64 -1.28 2.37
C SER A 19 -12.53 -2.58 1.56
N GLN A 20 -13.35 -3.58 1.88
CA GLN A 20 -13.36 -4.87 1.21
C GLN A 20 -14.05 -4.78 -0.16
N GLU A 21 -13.30 -4.31 -1.15
CA GLU A 21 -13.79 -4.09 -2.51
C GLU A 21 -13.13 -5.03 -3.52
N PRO A 22 -13.83 -6.09 -3.98
CA PRO A 22 -13.23 -7.12 -4.83
C PRO A 22 -12.79 -6.60 -6.20
N LYS A 23 -13.44 -5.54 -6.71
CA LYS A 23 -13.12 -4.93 -8.01
C LYS A 23 -12.05 -3.83 -7.96
N VAL A 24 -11.71 -3.32 -6.77
CA VAL A 24 -10.70 -2.27 -6.59
C VAL A 24 -9.30 -2.88 -6.64
N ALA A 25 -8.37 -2.28 -7.37
CA ALA A 25 -7.00 -2.78 -7.42
C ALA A 25 -6.31 -2.65 -6.04
N LEU A 26 -5.67 -3.71 -5.57
CA LEU A 26 -4.86 -3.72 -4.35
C LEU A 26 -3.40 -3.95 -4.74
N PHE A 27 -2.56 -2.95 -4.51
CA PHE A 27 -1.12 -3.01 -4.76
C PHE A 27 -0.39 -3.38 -3.47
N GLY A 28 0.39 -4.46 -3.49
CA GLY A 28 1.25 -4.88 -2.39
C GLY A 28 2.71 -4.56 -2.69
N VAL A 29 3.41 -3.90 -1.76
CA VAL A 29 4.85 -3.61 -1.87
C VAL A 29 5.58 -4.20 -0.67
N VAL A 30 6.54 -5.08 -0.94
CA VAL A 30 7.41 -5.66 0.09
C VAL A 30 8.86 -5.32 -0.24
N SER A 31 9.49 -4.47 0.57
CA SER A 31 10.87 -4.02 0.31
C SER A 31 11.56 -3.50 1.56
N ARG A 32 12.89 -3.33 1.47
CA ARG A 32 13.64 -2.58 2.49
C ARG A 32 13.39 -1.08 2.26
N LEU A 33 13.00 -0.37 3.30
CA LEU A 33 12.76 1.07 3.25
C LEU A 33 14.12 1.77 3.32
N TYR A 34 14.76 2.01 2.18
CA TYR A 34 16.07 2.67 2.11
C TYR A 34 16.15 3.52 0.84
N ASN A 35 16.84 4.66 0.92
CA ASN A 35 16.86 5.68 -0.15
C ASN A 35 17.31 5.18 -1.53
N GLN A 36 18.09 4.09 -1.62
CA GLN A 36 18.55 3.53 -2.90
C GLN A 36 17.58 2.57 -3.62
N LYS A 37 16.31 2.44 -3.19
CA LYS A 37 15.36 1.48 -3.78
C LYS A 37 14.15 2.08 -4.51
N GLY A 38 14.12 3.40 -4.75
CA GLY A 38 13.02 4.04 -5.50
C GLY A 38 11.69 4.14 -4.73
N LEU A 39 11.69 3.81 -3.43
CA LEU A 39 10.51 3.93 -2.57
C LEU A 39 10.19 5.40 -2.23
N ASP A 40 11.18 6.27 -2.32
CA ASP A 40 11.01 7.72 -2.29
C ASP A 40 10.18 8.21 -3.48
N LEU A 41 10.37 7.62 -4.67
CA LEU A 41 9.53 7.88 -5.83
C LEU A 41 8.11 7.34 -5.61
N LEU A 42 7.99 6.14 -5.05
CA LEU A 42 6.69 5.54 -4.73
C LEU A 42 5.85 6.47 -3.82
N LEU A 43 6.43 6.99 -2.74
CA LEU A 43 5.78 7.98 -1.86
C LEU A 43 5.28 9.22 -2.61
N LYS A 44 6.03 9.67 -3.62
CA LYS A 44 5.66 10.85 -4.43
C LYS A 44 4.49 10.58 -5.39
N ILE A 45 4.36 9.35 -5.89
CA ILE A 45 3.35 9.02 -6.91
C ILE A 45 2.05 8.44 -6.34
N ILE A 46 2.08 7.77 -5.17
CA ILE A 46 0.86 7.18 -4.56
C ILE A 46 -0.28 8.21 -4.45
N PRO A 47 -0.08 9.46 -4.00
CA PRO A 47 -1.16 10.45 -3.95
C PRO A 47 -1.87 10.64 -5.29
N SER A 48 -1.10 10.72 -6.39
CA SER A 48 -1.65 10.86 -7.74
C SER A 48 -2.39 9.60 -8.18
N LEU A 49 -1.91 8.42 -7.81
CA LEU A 49 -2.58 7.15 -8.12
C LEU A 49 -3.91 7.02 -7.38
N LEU A 50 -3.96 7.40 -6.10
CA LEU A 50 -5.18 7.40 -5.29
C LEU A 50 -6.21 8.42 -5.79
N GLN A 51 -5.76 9.58 -6.29
CA GLN A 51 -6.65 10.60 -6.85
C GLN A 51 -7.22 10.21 -8.21
N ASN A 52 -6.39 9.64 -9.09
CA ASN A 52 -6.78 9.34 -10.47
C ASN A 52 -7.45 7.98 -10.63
N SER A 53 -7.36 7.10 -9.63
CA SER A 53 -7.93 5.76 -9.70
C SER A 53 -8.35 5.25 -8.33
N LYS A 54 -9.50 4.56 -8.27
CA LYS A 54 -9.92 3.85 -7.07
C LYS A 54 -9.00 2.65 -6.87
N SER A 55 -8.01 2.80 -5.99
CA SER A 55 -6.97 1.81 -5.72
C SER A 55 -6.60 1.79 -4.23
N GLN A 56 -5.98 0.71 -3.81
CA GLN A 56 -5.52 0.48 -2.44
C GLN A 56 -4.05 0.06 -2.46
N PHE A 57 -3.33 0.41 -1.40
CA PHE A 57 -1.91 0.08 -1.26
C PHE A 57 -1.64 -0.52 0.12
N VAL A 58 -0.87 -1.61 0.15
CA VAL A 58 -0.30 -2.19 1.37
C VAL A 58 1.21 -2.22 1.21
N ILE A 59 1.94 -1.65 2.16
CA ILE A 59 3.40 -1.52 2.12
C ILE A 59 3.97 -2.15 3.38
N LEU A 60 4.80 -3.17 3.19
CA LEU A 60 5.52 -3.84 4.27
C LEU A 60 7.03 -3.68 4.05
N GLY A 61 7.69 -3.08 5.02
CA GLY A 61 9.12 -2.87 4.95
C GLY A 61 9.69 -2.28 6.24
N SER A 62 11.02 -2.36 6.34
CA SER A 62 11.80 -1.74 7.41
C SER A 62 13.17 -1.30 6.88
N GLY A 63 13.85 -0.43 7.62
CA GLY A 63 15.19 0.08 7.30
C GLY A 63 15.45 1.47 7.87
N ASP A 64 15.44 2.46 6.99
CA ASP A 64 15.69 3.86 7.29
C ASP A 64 14.47 4.48 8.01
N SER A 65 14.73 5.06 9.18
CA SER A 65 13.68 5.59 10.06
C SER A 65 12.92 6.77 9.45
N HIS A 66 13.55 7.56 8.58
CA HIS A 66 12.87 8.65 7.89
C HIS A 66 11.88 8.09 6.86
N GLN A 67 12.26 7.06 6.11
CA GLN A 67 11.33 6.40 5.17
C GLN A 67 10.19 5.68 5.89
N GLU A 68 10.49 4.92 6.95
CA GLU A 68 9.47 4.27 7.80
C GLU A 68 8.43 5.29 8.26
N ARG A 69 8.90 6.39 8.85
CA ARG A 69 8.03 7.47 9.33
C ARG A 69 7.21 8.09 8.21
N ALA A 70 7.81 8.37 7.05
CA ALA A 70 7.10 8.96 5.92
C ALA A 70 5.95 8.06 5.42
N PHE A 71 6.17 6.74 5.32
CA PHE A 71 5.12 5.79 4.94
C PHE A 71 4.04 5.66 6.01
N SER A 72 4.41 5.59 7.30
CA SER A 72 3.43 5.55 8.39
C SER A 72 2.57 6.81 8.47
N GLU A 73 3.17 7.99 8.37
CA GLU A 73 2.45 9.28 8.34
C GLU A 73 1.59 9.42 7.07
N PHE A 74 2.03 8.86 5.94
CA PHE A 74 1.23 8.83 4.73
C PHE A 74 -0.03 7.96 4.90
N ALA A 75 0.12 6.75 5.45
CA ALA A 75 -0.99 5.84 5.70
C ALA A 75 -2.01 6.42 6.70
N GLN A 76 -1.55 7.08 7.76
CA GLN A 76 -2.45 7.74 8.72
C GLN A 76 -3.30 8.85 8.09
N ARG A 77 -2.76 9.55 7.09
CA ARG A 77 -3.49 10.60 6.35
C ARG A 77 -4.41 10.04 5.26
N ASN A 78 -4.25 8.78 4.90
CA ASN A 78 -4.99 8.10 3.82
C ASN A 78 -5.38 6.68 4.27
N PRO A 79 -6.33 6.55 5.22
CA PRO A 79 -6.78 5.26 5.75
C PRO A 79 -7.56 4.42 4.72
#